data_AF-A0A5C4V703-F1
#
_entry.id   AF-A0A5C4V703-F1
#
_cell.length_a   1.000
_cell.length_b   1.000
_cell.length_c   1.000
_cell.angle_alpha   90.00
_cell.angle_beta   90.00
_cell.angle_gamma   90.00
#
_symmetry.space_group_name_H-M   'P 1'
#
loop_
_entity.id
_entity.type
_entity.pdbx_description
1 polymer ?
#
loop_
_entity_poly.entity_id
_entity_poly.type
_entity_poly.pdbx_seq_one_letter_code
_entity_poly.pdbx_strand_id
1 'polypeptide(L)'
;MARAQLEAAALAPGYLQALAAAQGVPPSGLEPVAAAFSGIASDGRPLESLLYQPIVLFKRLLVAGVSPEEAMRQATAHVAMIAATQAADAGRGAVEVGMTANRAWVMYVRVVDLPACSRCIILAGRTYSHSTGFARHPACDCGMMPVTGDDVDIPSPMDLFEQMSAEEQDRRFGKAGAEAIRLGADMGQIVNARRGMQTAGGKLITTEGTTVRGVAGRRLGKYVRLPGERYRRSTIPRPMPEQLLADAGGDRDEAIRLLERFGYLTRTS
;
A
#
# COMPACT_ATOMS: atom_id res chain seq x y z
N MET A 1 -0.56 -25.57 -2.15
CA MET A 1 -0.74 -24.17 -2.59
C MET A 1 -1.76 -24.05 -3.71
N ALA A 2 -1.66 -24.82 -4.81
CA ALA A 2 -2.71 -24.83 -5.85
C ALA A 2 -4.13 -25.04 -5.27
N ARG A 3 -4.29 -26.00 -4.34
CA ARG A 3 -5.54 -26.18 -3.59
C ARG A 3 -6.01 -24.93 -2.84
N ALA A 4 -5.11 -24.20 -2.18
CA ALA A 4 -5.44 -22.96 -1.48
C ALA A 4 -5.84 -21.83 -2.45
N GLN A 5 -5.23 -21.77 -3.64
CA GLN A 5 -5.67 -20.85 -4.70
C GLN A 5 -7.09 -21.18 -5.16
N LEU A 6 -7.38 -22.47 -5.40
CA LEU A 6 -8.71 -22.94 -5.78
C LEU A 6 -9.74 -22.60 -4.71
N GLU A 7 -9.46 -22.92 -3.45
CA GLU A 7 -10.35 -22.62 -2.31
C GLU A 7 -10.61 -21.13 -2.18
N ALA A 8 -9.58 -20.28 -2.28
CA ALA A 8 -9.74 -18.82 -2.24
C ALA A 8 -10.57 -18.27 -3.40
N ALA A 9 -10.32 -18.74 -4.63
CA ALA A 9 -11.09 -18.34 -5.81
C ALA A 9 -12.55 -18.81 -5.77
N ALA A 10 -12.81 -19.98 -5.17
CA ALA A 10 -14.16 -20.54 -5.04
C ALA A 10 -15.07 -19.74 -4.10
N LEU A 11 -14.52 -18.84 -3.27
CA LEU A 11 -15.31 -17.93 -2.43
C LEU A 11 -15.88 -16.74 -3.21
N ALA A 12 -15.30 -16.41 -4.37
CA ALA A 12 -15.65 -15.19 -5.10
C ALA A 12 -17.12 -15.15 -5.58
N PRO A 13 -17.72 -16.23 -6.13
CA PRO A 13 -19.13 -16.20 -6.54
C PRO A 13 -20.07 -15.83 -5.40
N GLY A 14 -19.92 -16.45 -4.23
CA GLY A 14 -20.76 -16.17 -3.05
C GLY A 14 -20.57 -14.74 -2.54
N TYR A 15 -19.32 -14.26 -2.48
CA TYR A 15 -19.03 -12.86 -2.13
C TYR A 15 -19.69 -11.87 -3.09
N LEU A 16 -19.55 -12.08 -4.40
CA LEU A 16 -20.12 -11.21 -5.42
C LEU A 16 -21.65 -11.23 -5.42
N GLN A 17 -22.28 -12.38 -5.19
CA GLN A 17 -23.73 -12.48 -5.05
C GLN A 17 -24.24 -11.69 -3.84
N ALA A 18 -23.58 -11.85 -2.68
CA ALA A 18 -23.92 -11.09 -1.47
C ALA A 18 -23.74 -9.58 -1.68
N LEU A 19 -22.65 -9.18 -2.33
CA LEU A 19 -22.36 -7.79 -2.64
C LEU A 19 -23.36 -7.19 -3.63
N ALA A 20 -23.75 -7.96 -4.66
CA ALA A 20 -24.75 -7.55 -5.63
C ALA A 20 -26.11 -7.32 -4.94
N ALA A 21 -26.53 -8.25 -4.07
CA ALA A 21 -27.75 -8.10 -3.28
C ALA A 21 -27.71 -6.85 -2.38
N ALA A 22 -26.58 -6.62 -1.68
CA ALA A 22 -26.41 -5.46 -0.81
C ALA A 22 -26.48 -4.12 -1.55
N GLN A 23 -26.04 -4.08 -2.82
CA GLN A 23 -26.03 -2.87 -3.66
C GLN A 23 -27.26 -2.78 -4.59
N GLY A 24 -28.21 -3.71 -4.52
CA GLY A 24 -29.35 -3.75 -5.45
C GLY A 24 -28.95 -3.98 -6.91
N VAL A 25 -27.80 -4.60 -7.15
CA VAL A 25 -27.27 -4.92 -8.48
C VAL A 25 -27.85 -6.24 -8.95
N PRO A 26 -28.40 -6.33 -10.18
CA PRO A 26 -28.86 -7.59 -10.73
C PRO A 26 -27.68 -8.56 -10.94
N PRO A 27 -27.88 -9.88 -10.74
CA PRO A 27 -26.86 -10.85 -11.03
C PRO A 27 -26.56 -10.88 -12.54
N SER A 28 -25.29 -11.05 -12.91
CA SER A 28 -24.88 -11.21 -14.32
C SER A 28 -25.31 -12.56 -14.91
N GLY A 29 -25.58 -13.56 -14.06
CA GLY A 29 -25.70 -14.96 -14.47
C GLY A 29 -24.39 -15.61 -14.92
N LEU A 30 -23.26 -14.89 -14.79
CA LEU A 30 -21.92 -15.33 -15.15
C LEU A 30 -21.05 -15.38 -13.90
N GLU A 31 -20.31 -16.48 -13.73
CA GLU A 31 -19.46 -16.69 -12.57
C GLU A 31 -18.01 -17.00 -12.97
N PRO A 32 -17.01 -16.58 -12.17
CA PRO A 32 -15.63 -16.93 -12.40
C PRO A 32 -15.40 -18.45 -12.21
N VAL A 33 -14.67 -19.06 -13.14
CA VAL A 33 -14.27 -20.47 -13.04
C VAL A 33 -13.09 -20.58 -12.07
N ALA A 34 -13.34 -20.96 -10.81
CA ALA A 34 -12.32 -21.00 -9.75
C ALA A 34 -11.07 -21.82 -10.13
N ALA A 35 -11.23 -22.93 -10.87
CA ALA A 35 -10.12 -23.76 -11.32
C ALA A 35 -9.12 -23.04 -12.23
N ALA A 36 -9.54 -21.98 -12.94
CA ALA A 36 -8.67 -21.19 -13.80
C ALA A 36 -7.64 -20.34 -13.02
N PHE A 37 -7.83 -20.16 -11.72
CA PHE A 37 -6.93 -19.38 -10.84
C PHE A 37 -5.96 -20.27 -10.04
N SER A 38 -5.94 -21.58 -10.31
CA SER A 38 -5.12 -22.56 -9.60
C SER A 38 -3.91 -22.99 -10.43
N GLY A 39 -2.75 -23.14 -9.78
CA GLY A 39 -1.54 -23.68 -10.42
C GLY A 39 -0.72 -22.65 -11.22
N ILE A 40 -1.18 -21.40 -11.29
CA ILE A 40 -0.48 -20.28 -11.92
C ILE A 40 -0.18 -19.24 -10.85
N ALA A 41 1.04 -18.70 -10.87
CA ALA A 41 1.41 -17.59 -10.01
C ALA A 41 0.86 -16.26 -10.53
N SER A 42 0.74 -15.27 -9.66
CA SER A 42 0.21 -13.94 -9.97
C SER A 42 0.96 -13.16 -11.05
N ASP A 43 2.19 -13.56 -11.36
CA ASP A 43 3.02 -13.04 -12.46
C ASP A 43 2.90 -13.86 -13.76
N GLY A 44 1.95 -14.81 -13.83
CA GLY A 44 1.58 -15.57 -15.02
C GLY A 44 2.39 -16.85 -15.27
N ARG A 45 3.44 -17.12 -14.48
CA ARG A 45 4.24 -18.35 -14.62
C ARG A 45 3.60 -19.55 -13.91
N PRO A 46 4.00 -20.80 -14.22
CA PRO A 46 3.60 -21.97 -13.44
C PRO A 46 3.98 -21.82 -11.96
N LEU A 47 3.05 -22.12 -11.06
CA LEU A 47 3.24 -21.95 -9.61
C LEU A 47 4.51 -22.64 -9.10
N GLU A 48 4.81 -23.83 -9.59
CA GLU A 48 6.01 -24.61 -9.21
C GLU A 48 7.32 -23.83 -9.41
N SER A 49 7.41 -23.03 -10.47
CA SER A 49 8.61 -22.23 -10.74
C SER A 49 8.81 -21.10 -9.70
N LEU A 50 7.72 -20.58 -9.12
CA LEU A 50 7.79 -19.65 -7.99
C LEU A 50 8.20 -20.38 -6.71
N LEU A 51 7.73 -21.62 -6.50
CA LEU A 51 8.08 -22.44 -5.33
C LEU A 51 9.54 -22.89 -5.30
N TYR A 52 10.27 -22.74 -6.41
CA TYR A 52 11.71 -22.95 -6.42
C TYR A 52 12.51 -21.78 -5.82
N GLN A 53 11.92 -20.57 -5.71
CA GLN A 53 12.62 -19.39 -5.21
C GLN A 53 13.13 -19.52 -3.76
N PRO A 54 12.38 -20.11 -2.81
CA PRO A 54 12.89 -20.36 -1.46
C PRO A 54 14.13 -21.28 -1.43
N ILE A 55 14.25 -22.24 -2.35
CA ILE A 55 15.44 -23.11 -2.47
C ILE A 55 16.64 -22.28 -2.93
N VAL A 56 16.45 -21.38 -3.90
CA VAL A 56 17.49 -20.46 -4.37
C VAL A 56 17.93 -19.53 -3.23
N LEU A 57 16.99 -18.98 -2.46
CA LEU A 57 17.29 -18.16 -1.28
C LEU A 57 18.12 -18.96 -0.27
N PHE A 58 17.69 -20.15 0.10
CA PHE A 58 18.41 -21.03 1.04
C PHE A 58 19.86 -21.25 0.59
N LYS A 59 20.09 -21.66 -0.66
CA LYS A 59 21.43 -21.89 -1.21
C LYS A 59 22.29 -20.63 -1.19
N ARG A 60 21.72 -19.47 -1.50
CA ARG A 60 22.43 -18.18 -1.45
C ARG A 60 22.85 -17.81 -0.03
N LEU A 61 21.98 -18.04 0.96
CA LEU A 61 22.29 -17.76 2.37
C LEU A 61 23.44 -18.65 2.87
N LEU A 62 23.47 -19.93 2.50
CA LEU A 62 24.59 -20.81 2.83
C LEU A 62 25.93 -20.34 2.24
N VAL A 63 25.93 -19.93 0.97
CA VAL A 63 27.13 -19.37 0.31
C VAL A 63 27.58 -18.07 0.99
N ALA A 64 26.64 -17.28 1.51
CA ALA A 64 26.92 -16.07 2.28
C ALA A 64 27.38 -16.33 3.73
N GLY A 65 27.54 -17.59 4.14
CA GLY A 65 28.03 -17.96 5.48
C GLY A 65 26.97 -17.91 6.58
N VAL A 66 25.68 -17.77 6.23
CA VAL A 66 24.58 -17.87 7.20
C VAL A 66 24.44 -19.32 7.66
N SER A 67 24.18 -19.54 8.95
CA SER A 67 24.02 -20.90 9.48
C SER A 67 22.87 -21.63 8.77
N PRO A 68 22.96 -22.96 8.57
CA PRO A 68 21.89 -23.73 7.94
C PRO A 68 20.53 -23.56 8.60
N GLU A 69 20.51 -23.41 9.93
CA GLU A 69 19.29 -23.21 10.71
C GLU A 69 18.61 -21.87 10.39
N GLU A 70 19.37 -20.76 10.40
CA GLU A 70 18.84 -19.43 10.06
C GLU A 70 18.46 -19.35 8.58
N ALA A 71 19.26 -19.95 7.70
CA ALA A 71 18.94 -20.03 6.28
C ALA A 71 17.61 -20.76 6.04
N MET A 72 17.36 -21.85 6.77
CA MET A 72 16.11 -22.61 6.70
C MET A 72 14.93 -21.80 7.23
N ARG A 73 15.10 -21.06 8.34
CA ARG A 73 14.06 -20.16 8.86
C ARG A 73 13.64 -19.11 7.83
N GLN A 74 14.61 -18.43 7.21
CA GLN A 74 14.32 -17.41 6.20
C GLN A 74 13.67 -18.01 4.94
N ALA A 75 14.15 -19.17 4.48
CA ALA A 75 13.55 -19.87 3.35
C ALA A 75 12.10 -20.30 3.65
N THR A 76 11.83 -20.79 4.86
CA THR A 76 10.48 -21.17 5.30
C THR A 76 9.56 -19.96 5.37
N ALA A 77 10.03 -18.84 5.93
CA ALA A 77 9.28 -17.59 5.94
C ALA A 77 8.95 -17.11 4.51
N HIS A 78 9.88 -17.30 3.56
CA HIS A 78 9.64 -16.98 2.16
C HIS A 78 8.57 -17.89 1.52
N VAL A 79 8.59 -19.20 1.80
CA VAL A 79 7.53 -20.14 1.37
C VAL A 79 6.17 -19.69 1.90
N ALA A 80 6.08 -19.36 3.19
CA ALA A 80 4.85 -18.91 3.83
C ALA A 80 4.31 -17.61 3.21
N MET A 81 5.21 -16.64 2.99
CA MET A 81 4.86 -15.39 2.31
C MET A 81 4.31 -15.66 0.91
N ILE A 82 4.97 -16.51 0.11
CA ILE A 82 4.52 -16.90 -1.23
C ILE A 82 3.14 -17.55 -1.15
N ALA A 83 2.94 -18.52 -0.27
CA ALA A 83 1.69 -19.24 -0.14
C ALA A 83 0.50 -18.30 0.15
N ALA A 84 0.63 -17.44 1.17
CA ALA A 84 -0.40 -16.48 1.54
C ALA A 84 -0.67 -15.48 0.40
N THR A 85 0.40 -14.98 -0.21
CA THR A 85 0.39 -14.04 -1.35
C THR A 85 -0.35 -14.62 -2.55
N GLN A 86 -0.11 -15.87 -2.92
CA GLN A 86 -0.69 -16.51 -4.11
C GLN A 86 -2.12 -16.96 -3.89
N ALA A 87 -2.47 -17.43 -2.69
CA ALA A 87 -3.85 -17.75 -2.34
C ALA A 87 -4.74 -16.49 -2.37
N ALA A 88 -4.29 -15.40 -1.75
CA ALA A 88 -5.04 -14.14 -1.75
C ALA A 88 -5.19 -13.54 -3.15
N ASP A 89 -4.18 -13.67 -4.03
CA ASP A 89 -4.29 -13.19 -5.42
C ASP A 89 -5.26 -14.01 -6.26
N ALA A 90 -5.37 -15.32 -6.04
CA ALA A 90 -6.37 -16.14 -6.73
C ALA A 90 -7.79 -15.66 -6.39
N GLY A 91 -8.06 -15.35 -5.11
CA GLY A 91 -9.33 -14.74 -4.69
C GLY A 91 -9.57 -13.37 -5.32
N ARG A 92 -8.58 -12.46 -5.28
CA ARG A 92 -8.68 -11.14 -5.91
C ARG A 92 -8.94 -11.21 -7.41
N GLY A 93 -8.20 -12.08 -8.12
CA GLY A 93 -8.39 -12.29 -9.56
C GLY A 93 -9.79 -12.81 -9.90
N ALA A 94 -10.33 -13.73 -9.08
CA ALA A 94 -11.69 -14.22 -9.27
C ALA A 94 -12.75 -13.12 -9.05
N VAL A 95 -12.56 -12.26 -8.04
CA VAL A 95 -13.40 -11.08 -7.81
C VAL A 95 -13.31 -10.09 -8.98
N GLU A 96 -12.11 -9.83 -9.50
CA GLU A 96 -11.89 -8.93 -10.63
C GLU A 96 -12.58 -9.44 -11.92
N VAL A 97 -12.50 -10.74 -12.21
CA VAL A 97 -13.19 -11.36 -13.34
C VAL A 97 -14.70 -11.31 -13.15
N GLY A 98 -15.20 -11.64 -11.97
CA GLY A 98 -16.64 -11.56 -11.69
C GLY A 98 -17.18 -10.12 -11.74
N MET A 99 -16.39 -9.14 -11.28
CA MET A 99 -16.69 -7.72 -11.46
C MET A 99 -16.80 -7.36 -12.94
N THR A 100 -15.83 -7.80 -13.75
CA THR A 100 -15.82 -7.56 -15.21
C THR A 100 -17.03 -8.19 -15.91
N ALA A 101 -17.49 -9.34 -15.42
CA ALA A 101 -18.66 -10.03 -15.96
C ALA A 101 -19.98 -9.30 -15.67
N ASN A 102 -20.07 -8.53 -14.57
CA ASN A 102 -21.26 -7.75 -14.22
C ASN A 102 -21.02 -6.25 -14.44
N ARG A 103 -21.47 -5.76 -15.61
CA ARG A 103 -21.25 -4.38 -16.07
C ARG A 103 -21.92 -3.29 -15.21
N ALA A 104 -22.75 -3.65 -14.24
CA ALA A 104 -23.27 -2.70 -13.26
C ALA A 104 -22.17 -2.16 -12.35
N TRP A 105 -21.14 -2.97 -12.04
CA TRP A 105 -19.96 -2.50 -11.33
C TRP A 105 -18.97 -1.86 -12.30
N VAL A 106 -18.84 -0.54 -12.20
CA VAL A 106 -17.99 0.27 -13.09
C VAL A 106 -16.62 0.56 -12.48
N MET A 107 -16.49 0.34 -11.18
CA MET A 107 -15.31 0.65 -10.38
C MET A 107 -15.22 -0.29 -9.17
N TYR A 108 -14.08 -0.25 -8.48
CA TYR A 108 -13.94 -0.88 -7.18
C TYR A 108 -13.32 0.11 -6.21
N VAL A 109 -13.64 -0.09 -4.93
CA VAL A 109 -13.00 0.61 -3.83
C VAL A 109 -11.99 -0.33 -3.17
N ARG A 110 -10.81 0.19 -2.83
CA ARG A 110 -9.81 -0.58 -2.10
C ARG A 110 -10.18 -0.67 -0.62
N VAL A 111 -10.41 -1.89 -0.16
CA VAL A 111 -10.67 -2.24 1.24
C VAL A 111 -9.37 -2.72 1.86
N VAL A 112 -9.10 -2.30 3.10
CA VAL A 112 -7.85 -2.60 3.82
C VAL A 112 -8.20 -3.16 5.17
N ASP A 113 -7.77 -4.40 5.43
CA ASP A 113 -7.92 -5.02 6.73
C ASP A 113 -6.64 -4.84 7.55
N LEU A 114 -6.79 -4.46 8.82
CA LEU A 114 -5.66 -4.47 9.76
C LEU A 114 -5.35 -5.92 10.13
N PRO A 115 -4.06 -6.31 10.24
CA PRO A 115 -2.86 -5.47 10.27
C PRO A 115 -2.24 -5.07 8.90
N ALA A 116 -2.44 -3.83 8.42
CA ALA A 116 -1.92 -3.38 7.12
C ALA A 116 -0.64 -2.50 7.21
N CYS A 117 0.18 -2.48 6.16
CA CYS A 117 1.34 -1.57 6.09
C CYS A 117 0.89 -0.13 5.79
N SER A 118 1.73 0.86 6.11
CA SER A 118 1.40 2.27 5.88
C SER A 118 1.10 2.64 4.43
N ARG A 119 1.65 1.92 3.44
CA ARG A 119 1.32 2.11 2.02
C ARG A 119 -0.08 1.62 1.65
N CYS A 120 -0.58 0.60 2.34
CA CYS A 120 -1.94 0.10 2.14
C CYS A 120 -2.95 1.01 2.82
N ILE A 121 -2.67 1.43 4.05
CA ILE A 121 -3.54 2.32 4.83
C ILE A 121 -3.85 3.61 4.07
N ILE A 122 -2.87 4.28 3.45
CA ILE A 122 -3.12 5.51 2.67
C ILE A 122 -3.91 5.30 1.37
N LEU A 123 -4.19 4.04 0.99
CA LEU A 123 -5.00 3.69 -0.17
C LEU A 123 -6.39 3.18 0.22
N ALA A 124 -6.70 3.03 1.51
CA ALA A 124 -8.06 2.76 1.98
C ALA A 124 -8.99 3.86 1.50
N GLY A 125 -10.22 3.53 1.11
CA GLY A 125 -11.14 4.54 0.57
C GLY A 125 -11.01 4.78 -0.93
N ARG A 126 -9.88 4.42 -1.55
CA ARG A 126 -9.61 4.84 -2.94
C ARG A 126 -10.39 4.02 -3.95
N THR A 127 -11.02 4.75 -4.86
CA THR A 127 -11.77 4.22 -5.99
C THR A 127 -10.90 4.07 -7.24
N TYR A 128 -11.11 3.00 -7.99
CA TYR A 128 -10.41 2.72 -9.23
C TYR A 128 -11.40 2.18 -10.27
N SER A 129 -11.21 2.51 -11.55
CA SER A 129 -12.02 1.92 -12.63
C SER A 129 -11.89 0.40 -12.62
N HIS A 130 -12.95 -0.32 -12.99
CA HIS A 130 -12.96 -1.78 -13.15
C HIS A 130 -11.78 -2.29 -14.00
N SER A 131 -11.28 -1.48 -14.94
CA SER A 131 -10.21 -1.82 -15.87
C SER A 131 -8.78 -1.54 -15.35
N THR A 132 -8.62 -1.01 -14.14
CA THR A 132 -7.30 -0.56 -13.62
C THR A 132 -6.43 -1.71 -13.13
N GLY A 133 -7.05 -2.82 -12.71
CA GLY A 133 -6.39 -3.95 -12.08
C GLY A 133 -5.86 -3.66 -10.68
N PHE A 134 -5.69 -4.72 -9.88
CA PHE A 134 -5.34 -4.58 -8.46
C PHE A 134 -3.84 -4.63 -8.19
N ALA A 135 -3.16 -3.48 -8.28
CA ALA A 135 -1.73 -3.40 -7.98
C ALA A 135 -1.45 -3.60 -6.48
N ARG A 136 -0.62 -4.59 -6.12
CA ARG A 136 -0.31 -4.91 -4.72
C ARG A 136 1.15 -5.36 -4.55
N HIS A 137 1.62 -5.37 -3.31
CA HIS A 137 2.89 -6.00 -2.92
C HIS A 137 2.63 -7.34 -2.20
N PRO A 138 3.65 -8.21 -2.01
CA PRO A 138 3.50 -9.42 -1.22
C PRO A 138 3.05 -9.13 0.22
N ALA A 139 2.27 -10.04 0.82
CA ALA A 139 1.71 -9.91 2.18
C ALA A 139 0.91 -8.60 2.44
N CYS A 140 0.10 -8.15 1.47
CA CYS A 140 -0.93 -7.13 1.72
C CYS A 140 -2.29 -7.81 1.90
N ASP A 141 -2.97 -7.42 2.98
CA ASP A 141 -4.29 -7.88 3.39
C ASP A 141 -5.37 -6.93 2.84
N CYS A 142 -5.18 -6.48 1.60
CA CYS A 142 -6.06 -5.54 0.94
C CYS A 142 -6.90 -6.25 -0.11
N GLY A 143 -8.17 -5.88 -0.19
CA GLY A 143 -9.16 -6.39 -1.12
C GLY A 143 -9.71 -5.32 -2.03
N MET A 144 -10.59 -5.76 -2.94
CA MET A 144 -11.38 -4.89 -3.79
C MET A 144 -12.86 -5.14 -3.49
N MET A 145 -13.61 -4.06 -3.33
CA MET A 145 -15.06 -4.10 -3.28
C MET A 145 -15.60 -3.50 -4.58
N PRO A 146 -16.11 -4.31 -5.51
CA PRO A 146 -16.84 -3.83 -6.68
C PRO A 146 -18.03 -2.95 -6.29
N VAL A 147 -18.17 -1.78 -6.92
CA VAL A 147 -19.20 -0.80 -6.56
C VAL A 147 -19.76 -0.11 -7.81
N THR A 148 -20.99 0.37 -7.72
CA THR A 148 -21.69 1.10 -8.79
C THR A 148 -21.38 2.60 -8.80
N GLY A 149 -20.88 3.13 -7.68
CA GLY A 149 -20.52 4.53 -7.46
C GLY A 149 -19.51 4.69 -6.32
N ASP A 150 -19.16 5.94 -5.99
CA ASP A 150 -18.15 6.28 -4.99
C ASP A 150 -18.70 6.54 -3.57
N ASP A 151 -20.02 6.48 -3.39
CA ASP A 151 -20.68 6.63 -2.08
C ASP A 151 -20.72 5.29 -1.34
N VAL A 152 -19.61 4.95 -0.69
CA VAL A 152 -19.43 3.68 0.02
C VAL A 152 -18.84 3.95 1.39
N ASP A 153 -19.54 3.52 2.43
CA ASP A 153 -19.08 3.64 3.81
C ASP A 153 -18.01 2.58 4.10
N ILE A 154 -16.75 3.01 4.09
CA ILE A 154 -15.60 2.20 4.48
C ILE A 154 -14.62 3.04 5.29
N PRO A 155 -13.83 2.40 6.18
CA PRO A 155 -12.84 3.10 6.98
C PRO A 155 -11.88 3.94 6.13
N SER A 156 -11.79 5.22 6.46
CA SER A 156 -10.78 6.13 5.93
C SER A 156 -9.38 5.72 6.44
N PRO A 157 -8.30 6.23 5.81
CA PRO A 157 -6.95 6.03 6.33
C PRO A 157 -6.81 6.47 7.80
N MET A 158 -7.53 7.53 8.21
CA MET A 158 -7.49 8.04 9.58
C MET A 158 -8.25 7.11 10.54
N ASP A 159 -9.39 6.58 10.14
CA ASP A 159 -10.17 5.63 10.95
C ASP A 159 -9.35 4.36 11.22
N LEU A 160 -8.62 3.86 10.21
CA LEU A 160 -7.69 2.74 10.37
C LEU A 160 -6.51 3.08 11.28
N PHE A 161 -6.04 4.33 11.27
CA PHE A 161 -4.97 4.77 12.16
C PHE A 161 -5.43 4.82 13.62
N GLU A 162 -6.64 5.31 13.86
CA GLU A 162 -7.24 5.44 15.20
C GLU A 162 -7.61 4.09 15.83
N GLN A 163 -7.88 3.07 15.00
CA GLN A 163 -8.11 1.69 15.47
C GLN A 163 -6.85 1.00 16.03
N MET A 164 -5.66 1.48 15.68
CA MET A 164 -4.39 0.89 16.13
C MET A 164 -3.94 1.43 17.48
N SER A 165 -3.21 0.60 18.25
CA SER A 165 -2.51 1.08 19.44
C SER A 165 -1.41 2.09 19.08
N ALA A 166 -0.96 2.91 20.03
CA ALA A 166 0.14 3.85 19.79
C ALA A 166 1.42 3.14 19.33
N GLU A 167 1.70 1.96 19.88
CA GLU A 167 2.83 1.12 19.52
C GLU A 167 2.70 0.57 18.09
N GLU A 168 1.48 0.21 17.69
CA GLU A 168 1.20 -0.24 16.32
C GLU A 168 1.34 0.90 15.32
N GLN A 169 0.79 2.08 15.62
CA GLN A 169 0.97 3.29 14.82
C GLN A 169 2.47 3.58 14.61
N ASP A 170 3.24 3.58 15.70
CA ASP A 170 4.70 3.80 15.68
C ASP A 170 5.43 2.71 14.87
N ARG A 171 5.00 1.46 14.95
CA ARG A 171 5.57 0.35 14.17
C ARG A 171 5.29 0.49 12.67
N ARG A 172 4.09 0.95 12.27
CA ARG A 172 3.69 1.06 10.85
C ARG A 172 4.18 2.34 10.19
N PHE A 173 4.17 3.44 10.93
CA PHE A 173 4.48 4.76 10.42
C PHE A 173 5.84 5.29 10.89
N GLY A 174 6.56 4.59 11.78
CA GLY A 174 7.73 5.12 12.48
C GLY A 174 7.31 6.14 13.53
N LYS A 175 8.02 6.23 14.66
CA LYS A 175 7.66 7.11 15.78
C LYS A 175 7.37 8.56 15.36
N ALA A 176 8.29 9.17 14.60
CA ALA A 176 8.11 10.54 14.13
C ALA A 176 6.98 10.69 13.09
N GLY A 177 6.77 9.67 12.26
CA GLY A 177 5.69 9.67 11.28
C GLY A 177 4.32 9.56 11.96
N ALA A 178 4.19 8.67 12.94
CA ALA A 178 2.99 8.51 13.76
C ALA A 178 2.70 9.79 14.56
N GLU A 179 3.73 10.38 15.19
CA GLU A 179 3.58 11.64 15.92
C GLU A 179 3.16 12.79 15.01
N ALA A 180 3.77 12.92 13.83
CA ALA A 180 3.34 13.93 12.86
C ALA A 180 1.87 13.75 12.44
N ILE A 181 1.40 12.50 12.27
CA ILE A 181 -0.01 12.21 11.96
C ILE A 181 -0.92 12.61 13.13
N ARG A 182 -0.55 12.31 14.38
CA ARG A 182 -1.29 12.75 15.58
C ARG A 182 -1.34 14.28 15.70
N LEU A 183 -0.32 14.98 15.20
CA LEU A 183 -0.30 16.44 15.06
C LEU A 183 -1.09 16.96 13.85
N GLY A 184 -1.76 16.09 13.10
CA GLY A 184 -2.66 16.40 11.99
C GLY A 184 -2.03 16.32 10.60
N ALA A 185 -0.77 15.87 10.48
CA ALA A 185 -0.09 15.83 9.18
C ALA A 185 -0.82 14.89 8.20
N ASP A 186 -0.82 15.28 6.92
CA ASP A 186 -1.35 14.46 5.83
C ASP A 186 -0.58 13.13 5.76
N MET A 187 -1.28 12.05 6.08
CA MET A 187 -0.72 10.70 6.13
C MET A 187 -0.10 10.29 4.79
N GLY A 188 -0.71 10.72 3.67
CA GLY A 188 -0.17 10.52 2.34
C GLY A 188 1.20 11.19 2.17
N GLN A 189 1.40 12.42 2.65
CA GLN A 189 2.68 13.12 2.61
C GLN A 189 3.74 12.40 3.44
N ILE A 190 3.38 11.92 4.64
CA ILE A 190 4.29 11.18 5.53
C ILE A 190 4.78 9.89 4.85
N VAL A 191 3.85 9.09 4.33
CA VAL A 191 4.18 7.79 3.72
C VAL A 191 4.91 7.97 2.39
N ASN A 192 4.46 8.89 1.53
CA ASN A 192 5.05 9.08 0.21
C ASN A 192 6.43 9.75 0.29
N ALA A 193 6.70 10.59 1.29
CA ALA A 193 8.00 11.23 1.50
C ALA A 193 9.16 10.23 1.57
N ARG A 194 8.91 9.01 2.07
CA ARG A 194 9.93 7.98 2.21
C ARG A 194 10.54 7.50 0.89
N ARG A 195 9.83 7.62 -0.24
CA ARG A 195 10.36 7.17 -1.56
C ARG A 195 11.58 7.95 -2.02
N GLY A 196 11.65 9.24 -1.66
CA GLY A 196 12.71 10.15 -2.07
C GLY A 196 13.68 10.49 -0.96
N MET A 197 13.68 9.70 0.12
CA MET A 197 14.45 9.95 1.33
C MET A 197 15.95 9.78 1.07
N GLN A 198 16.74 10.73 1.55
CA GLN A 198 18.19 10.72 1.46
C GLN A 198 18.81 11.56 2.57
N THR A 199 20.09 11.33 2.85
CA THR A 199 20.87 12.16 3.76
C THR A 199 21.64 13.21 2.96
N ALA A 200 21.45 14.50 3.27
CA ALA A 200 22.19 15.59 2.64
C ALA A 200 22.57 16.63 3.70
N GLY A 201 23.85 17.01 3.74
CA GLY A 201 24.36 17.96 4.74
C GLY A 201 24.12 17.53 6.19
N GLY A 202 24.16 16.22 6.46
CA GLY A 202 23.89 15.64 7.78
C GLY A 202 22.41 15.60 8.18
N LYS A 203 21.48 16.04 7.31
CA LYS A 203 20.04 16.03 7.58
C LYS A 203 19.32 14.99 6.76
N LEU A 204 18.28 14.40 7.36
CA LEU A 204 17.38 13.50 6.66
C LEU A 204 16.34 14.31 5.88
N ILE A 205 16.39 14.25 4.55
CA ILE A 205 15.54 15.02 3.64
C ILE A 205 14.82 14.11 2.64
N THR A 206 13.82 14.65 1.95
CA THR A 206 13.17 13.99 0.83
C THR A 206 13.09 14.86 -0.41
N THR A 207 13.15 14.20 -1.56
CA THR A 207 12.87 14.78 -2.87
C THR A 207 11.40 14.71 -3.27
N GLU A 208 10.59 13.91 -2.58
CA GLU A 208 9.18 13.70 -2.90
C GLU A 208 8.34 14.94 -2.63
N GLY A 209 7.41 15.24 -3.54
CA GLY A 209 6.55 16.42 -3.45
C GLY A 209 7.27 17.77 -3.60
N THR A 210 8.56 17.80 -3.94
CA THR A 210 9.35 19.04 -4.09
C THR A 210 9.26 19.71 -5.47
N THR A 211 8.55 19.10 -6.42
CA THR A 211 8.34 19.68 -7.76
C THR A 211 7.34 20.84 -7.73
N VAL A 212 7.30 21.67 -8.77
CA VAL A 212 6.28 22.73 -8.94
C VAL A 212 4.82 22.24 -8.87
N ARG A 213 4.59 20.94 -9.07
CA ARG A 213 3.26 20.31 -8.95
C ARG A 213 3.01 19.66 -7.59
N GLY A 214 4.03 19.53 -6.75
CA GLY A 214 3.91 18.96 -5.42
C GLY A 214 3.46 19.98 -4.38
N VAL A 215 2.83 19.50 -3.29
CA VAL A 215 2.34 20.34 -2.19
C VAL A 215 3.49 21.12 -1.55
N ALA A 216 4.57 20.43 -1.17
CA ALA A 216 5.74 21.06 -0.58
C ALA A 216 6.47 21.97 -1.58
N GLY A 217 6.64 21.54 -2.83
CA GLY A 217 7.28 22.37 -3.85
C GLY A 217 6.55 23.69 -4.12
N ARG A 218 5.21 23.69 -4.16
CA ARG A 218 4.40 24.92 -4.24
C ARG A 218 4.63 25.86 -3.05
N ARG A 219 4.77 25.31 -1.84
CA ARG A 219 5.02 26.08 -0.62
C ARG A 219 6.45 26.64 -0.53
N LEU A 220 7.44 25.85 -0.92
CA LEU A 220 8.86 26.20 -0.77
C LEU A 220 9.36 27.15 -1.86
N GLY A 221 8.79 27.10 -3.07
CA GLY A 221 9.20 27.97 -4.17
C GLY A 221 10.64 27.69 -4.66
N LYS A 222 11.34 28.74 -5.11
CA LYS A 222 12.74 28.72 -5.56
C LYS A 222 13.06 27.57 -6.52
N TYR A 223 12.50 27.65 -7.71
CA TYR A 223 12.53 26.55 -8.66
C TYR A 223 13.78 26.55 -9.54
N VAL A 224 14.38 25.38 -9.70
CA VAL A 224 15.39 25.08 -10.72
C VAL A 224 14.90 23.95 -11.62
N ARG A 225 15.31 23.95 -12.88
CA ARG A 225 15.15 22.80 -13.78
C ARG A 225 16.47 22.05 -13.85
N LEU A 226 16.51 20.83 -13.33
CA LEU A 226 17.70 19.98 -13.45
C LEU A 226 17.76 19.30 -14.82
N PRO A 227 18.95 19.02 -15.36
CA PRO A 227 19.10 18.25 -16.59
C PRO A 227 18.35 16.91 -16.51
N GLY A 228 17.59 16.56 -17.54
CA GLY A 228 16.80 15.33 -17.60
C GLY A 228 15.46 15.37 -16.83
N GLU A 229 15.19 16.39 -16.03
CA GLU A 229 13.91 16.49 -15.32
C GLU A 229 12.80 17.16 -16.16
N ARG A 230 11.62 16.55 -16.13
CA ARG A 230 10.41 17.07 -16.80
C ARG A 230 9.86 18.33 -16.12
N TYR A 231 9.93 18.40 -14.79
CA TYR A 231 9.36 19.49 -14.00
C TYR A 231 10.45 20.24 -13.25
N ARG A 232 10.21 21.54 -12.98
CA ARG A 232 11.07 22.30 -12.07
C ARG A 232 10.84 21.84 -10.62
N ARG A 233 11.87 21.95 -9.79
CA ARG A 233 11.83 21.56 -8.37
C ARG A 233 12.38 22.64 -7.45
N SER A 234 11.89 22.68 -6.22
CA SER A 234 12.40 23.56 -5.17
C SER A 234 13.85 23.21 -4.86
N THR A 235 14.71 24.22 -4.77
CA THR A 235 16.08 24.08 -4.24
C THR A 235 16.12 24.08 -2.73
N ILE A 236 15.04 24.49 -2.06
CA ILE A 236 14.92 24.39 -0.60
C ILE A 236 14.74 22.91 -0.23
N PRO A 237 15.63 22.33 0.60
CA PRO A 237 15.47 20.96 1.08
C PRO A 237 14.15 20.80 1.84
N ARG A 238 13.50 19.66 1.67
CA ARG A 238 12.33 19.25 2.45
C ARG A 238 12.78 18.22 3.48
N PRO A 239 12.96 18.57 4.77
CA PRO A 239 13.34 17.59 5.79
C PRO A 239 12.24 16.54 5.99
N MET A 240 12.64 15.34 6.42
CA MET A 240 11.71 14.29 6.85
C MET A 240 11.08 14.65 8.20
N PRO A 241 9.89 14.09 8.54
CA PRO A 241 9.26 14.32 9.85
C PRO A 241 10.20 14.03 11.03
N GLU A 242 11.02 12.99 10.93
CA GLU A 242 12.06 12.64 11.90
C GLU A 242 13.01 13.83 12.20
N GLN A 243 13.43 14.55 11.16
CA GLN A 243 14.29 15.71 11.31
C GLN A 243 13.52 16.91 11.87
N LEU A 244 12.28 17.14 11.42
CA LEU A 244 11.48 18.28 11.88
C LEU A 244 11.11 18.18 13.35
N LEU A 245 10.72 16.99 13.82
CA LEU A 245 10.40 16.78 15.23
C LEU A 245 11.64 16.82 16.11
N ALA A 246 12.80 16.37 15.60
CA ALA A 246 14.07 16.55 16.30
C ALA A 246 14.45 18.04 16.40
N ASP A 247 14.32 18.80 15.31
CA ASP A 247 14.59 20.24 15.27
C ASP A 247 13.63 21.04 16.20
N ALA A 248 12.40 20.55 16.39
CA ALA A 248 11.43 21.16 17.31
C ALA A 248 11.73 20.93 18.80
N GLY A 249 12.58 19.93 19.14
CA GLY A 249 13.03 19.73 20.52
C GLY A 249 11.92 19.44 21.54
N GLY A 250 10.77 18.90 21.11
CA GLY A 250 9.61 18.64 21.96
C GLY A 250 8.61 19.79 22.08
N ASP A 251 8.86 20.93 21.43
CA ASP A 251 7.89 22.01 21.31
C ASP A 251 6.84 21.67 20.23
N ARG A 252 5.59 21.52 20.69
CA ARG A 252 4.44 21.18 19.82
C ARG A 252 4.15 22.27 18.79
N ASP A 253 4.22 23.54 19.17
CA ASP A 253 3.89 24.65 18.28
C ASP A 253 4.97 24.80 17.19
N GLU A 254 6.24 24.62 17.57
CA GLU A 254 7.34 24.58 16.62
C GLU A 254 7.23 23.37 15.67
N ALA A 255 6.88 22.18 16.18
CA ALA A 255 6.66 21.01 15.36
C ALA A 255 5.56 21.24 14.31
N ILE A 256 4.41 21.78 14.72
CA ILE A 256 3.29 22.12 13.82
C ILE A 256 3.75 23.16 12.78
N ARG A 257 4.44 24.21 13.20
CA ARG A 257 4.96 25.26 12.30
C ARG A 257 5.92 24.69 11.27
N LEU A 258 6.81 23.78 11.66
CA LEU A 258 7.76 23.12 10.75
C LEU A 258 7.04 22.16 9.79
N LEU A 259 6.15 21.31 10.27
CA LEU A 259 5.34 20.41 9.45
C LEU A 259 4.50 21.18 8.43
N GLU A 260 3.95 22.32 8.82
CA GLU A 260 3.22 23.22 7.92
C GLU A 260 4.17 23.82 6.85
N ARG A 261 5.30 24.40 7.28
CA ARG A 261 6.27 25.03 6.37
C ARG A 261 6.73 24.09 5.27
N PHE A 262 6.93 22.81 5.59
CA PHE A 262 7.43 21.80 4.65
C PHE A 262 6.32 20.96 4.00
N GLY A 263 5.06 21.37 4.14
CA GLY A 263 3.93 20.80 3.40
C GLY A 263 3.55 19.39 3.81
N TYR A 264 3.76 19.04 5.08
CA TYR A 264 3.15 17.87 5.72
C TYR A 264 1.80 18.22 6.33
N LEU A 265 1.65 19.45 6.83
CA LEU A 265 0.38 20.04 7.24
C LEU A 265 -0.10 21.07 6.21
N THR A 266 -1.41 21.12 6.00
CA THR A 266 -2.07 22.17 5.24
C THR A 266 -3.15 22.81 6.10
N ARG A 267 -3.24 24.14 6.09
CA ARG A 267 -4.42 24.84 6.62
C ARG A 267 -5.61 24.48 5.76
N THR A 268 -6.72 24.14 6.41
CA THR A 268 -8.03 24.05 5.77
C THR A 268 -8.34 25.41 5.18
N SER A 269 -8.62 25.45 3.88
CA SER A 269 -9.09 26.64 3.16
C SER A 269 -10.54 26.93 3.47
#